data_AF-A0A418W4Z3-F1
#
_entry.id   AF-A0A418W4Z3-F1
#
_cell.length_a   1.000
_cell.length_b   1.000
_cell.length_c   1.000
_cell.angle_alpha   90.00
_cell.angle_beta   90.00
_cell.angle_gamma   90.00
#
_symmetry.space_group_name_H-M   'P 1'
#
loop_
_entity.id
_entity.type
_entity.pdbx_description
1 polymer ?
#
loop_
_entity_poly.entity_id
_entity_poly.type
_entity_poly.pdbx_seq_one_letter_code
_entity_poly.pdbx_strand_id
1 'polypeptide(L)'
;MHIDASIHRICAFARHMGWTAQTFGRAASMPPSTVRDVLRQQGNPTAITLRAMEAVIPPDFMTDPVALAASDLSAPLLGKPRGKRRRA
;
A
#
# COMPACT_ATOMS: atom_id res chain seq x y z
N MET A 1 9.33 15.97 2.10
CA MET A 1 8.15 15.09 2.23
C MET A 1 7.08 15.64 1.30
N HIS A 2 6.61 14.87 0.32
CA HIS A 2 5.56 15.31 -0.60
C HIS A 2 4.21 14.92 -0.01
N ILE A 3 3.46 15.90 0.51
CA ILE A 3 2.19 15.72 1.23
C ILE A 3 1.17 14.96 0.36
N ASP A 4 1.04 15.35 -0.91
CA ASP A 4 0.14 14.70 -1.87
C ASP A 4 0.45 13.22 -2.09
N ALA A 5 1.75 12.87 -2.16
CA ALA A 5 2.17 11.48 -2.35
C ALA A 5 1.81 10.61 -1.15
N SER A 6 1.99 11.13 0.08
CA SER A 6 1.56 10.44 1.31
C SER A 6 0.04 10.24 1.34
N ILE A 7 -0.74 11.26 0.98
CA ILE A 7 -2.21 11.16 0.91
C ILE A 7 -2.65 10.11 -0.11
N HIS A 8 -2.01 10.09 -1.28
CA HIS A 8 -2.30 9.12 -2.34
C HIS A 8 -2.01 7.68 -1.88
N ARG A 9 -0.88 7.46 -1.20
CA ARG A 9 -0.52 6.15 -0.61
C ARG A 9 -1.54 5.68 0.42
N ILE A 10 -1.90 6.56 1.35
CA ILE A 10 -2.91 6.28 2.38
C ILE A 10 -4.26 5.91 1.75
N CYS A 11 -4.71 6.68 0.76
CA CYS A 11 -5.96 6.41 0.07
C CYS A 11 -5.92 5.10 -0.71
N ALA A 12 -4.82 4.80 -1.39
CA ALA A 12 -4.63 3.55 -2.13
C ALA A 12 -4.66 2.33 -1.20
N PHE A 13 -3.98 2.39 -0.06
CA PHE A 13 -3.97 1.32 0.94
C PHE A 13 -5.35 1.08 1.54
N ALA A 14 -6.03 2.14 1.97
CA ALA A 14 -7.37 2.05 2.53
C ALA A 14 -8.35 1.41 1.53
N ARG A 15 -8.25 1.78 0.24
CA ARG A 15 -9.07 1.20 -0.83
C ARG A 15 -8.74 -0.26 -1.10
N HIS A 16 -7.46 -0.63 -1.18
CA HIS A 16 -7.02 -2.00 -1.42
C HIS A 16 -7.51 -2.96 -0.32
N MET A 17 -7.44 -2.53 0.94
CA MET A 17 -7.88 -3.33 2.08
C MET A 17 -9.39 -3.28 2.34
N GLY A 18 -10.14 -2.41 1.64
CA GLY A 18 -11.56 -2.16 1.90
C GLY A 18 -11.82 -1.57 3.29
N TRP A 19 -10.86 -0.83 3.85
CA TRP A 19 -10.95 -0.32 5.22
C TRP A 19 -11.81 0.93 5.31
N THR A 20 -12.63 0.98 6.36
CA THR A 20 -13.39 2.18 6.71
C THR A 20 -12.51 3.15 7.50
N ALA A 21 -12.92 4.43 7.58
CA ALA A 21 -12.24 5.43 8.41
C ALA A 21 -12.16 5.02 9.90
N GLN A 22 -13.12 4.23 10.40
CA GLN A 22 -13.06 3.66 11.75
C GLN A 22 -11.96 2.61 11.88
N THR A 23 -11.92 1.64 10.97
CA THR A 23 -10.91 0.57 10.99
C THR A 23 -9.51 1.15 10.87
N PHE A 24 -9.33 2.06 9.92
CA PHE A 24 -8.05 2.75 9.71
C PHE A 24 -7.68 3.63 10.89
N GLY A 25 -8.62 4.38 11.46
CA GLY A 25 -8.37 5.21 12.64
C GLY A 25 -7.94 4.41 13.86
N ARG A 26 -8.53 3.21 14.08
CA ARG A 26 -8.07 2.31 15.14
C ARG A 26 -6.63 1.84 14.93
N ALA A 27 -6.28 1.50 13.70
CA ALA A 27 -4.92 1.05 13.36
C ALA A 27 -3.89 2.20 13.49
N ALA A 28 -4.25 3.41 13.06
CA ALA A 28 -3.38 4.60 13.10
C ALA A 28 -3.42 5.34 14.45
N SER A 29 -4.21 4.87 15.42
CA SER A 29 -4.50 5.59 16.68
C SER A 29 -4.99 7.03 16.45
N MET A 30 -5.85 7.23 15.46
CA MET A 30 -6.36 8.53 15.05
C MET A 30 -7.90 8.60 15.14
N PRO A 31 -8.47 9.79 15.42
CA PRO A 31 -9.91 9.99 15.37
C PRO A 31 -10.49 9.66 13.98
N PRO A 32 -11.66 9.01 13.90
CA PRO A 32 -12.27 8.63 12.63
C PRO A 32 -12.70 9.84 11.79
N SER A 33 -12.93 11.01 12.41
CA SER A 33 -13.16 12.28 11.72
C SER A 33 -11.91 12.71 10.95
N THR A 34 -10.76 12.75 11.61
CA THR A 34 -9.47 13.11 11.01
C THR A 34 -9.11 12.19 9.84
N VAL A 35 -9.30 10.89 10.02
CA VAL A 35 -9.05 9.91 8.95
C VAL A 35 -10.01 10.10 7.78
N ARG A 36 -11.29 10.41 8.06
CA ARG A 36 -12.27 10.68 7.01
C ARG A 36 -11.92 11.91 6.19
N ASP A 37 -11.45 12.98 6.83
CA ASP A 37 -10.95 14.18 6.14
C ASP A 37 -9.79 13.82 5.20
N VAL A 38 -8.78 13.10 5.71
CA VAL A 38 -7.63 12.65 4.89
C VAL A 38 -8.08 11.77 3.71
N LEU A 39 -8.94 10.77 3.95
CA LEU A 39 -9.41 9.86 2.89
C LEU A 39 -10.31 10.54 1.86
N ARG A 40 -11.01 11.61 2.25
CA ARG A 40 -11.80 12.45 1.34
C ARG A 40 -10.97 13.55 0.70
N GLN A 41 -9.70 13.68 1.08
CA GLN A 41 -8.83 14.79 0.69
C GLN A 41 -9.47 16.15 1.04
N GLN A 42 -10.21 16.17 2.14
CA GLN A 42 -10.81 17.36 2.72
C GLN A 42 -9.97 17.78 3.94
N GLY A 43 -9.77 19.09 4.11
CA GLY A 43 -8.98 19.64 5.21
C GLY A 43 -7.47 19.72 4.93
N ASN A 44 -6.73 20.15 5.96
CA ASN A 44 -5.27 20.36 5.91
C ASN A 44 -4.59 19.45 6.96
N PRO A 45 -4.33 18.16 6.63
CA PRO A 45 -3.73 17.24 7.58
C PRO A 45 -2.29 17.63 7.89
N THR A 46 -1.93 17.58 9.17
CA THR A 46 -0.56 17.86 9.58
C THR A 46 0.40 16.75 9.10
N ALA A 47 1.67 17.08 8.93
CA ALA A 47 2.70 16.09 8.59
C ALA A 47 2.79 14.96 9.63
N ILE A 48 2.49 15.25 10.90
CA ILE A 48 2.43 14.25 11.98
C ILE A 48 1.29 13.26 11.74
N THR A 49 0.11 13.76 11.37
CA THR A 49 -1.06 12.93 11.04
C THR A 49 -0.76 11.99 9.88
N LEU A 50 -0.17 12.52 8.80
CA LEU A 50 0.18 11.71 7.63
C LEU A 50 1.22 10.64 7.98
N ARG A 51 2.24 10.99 8.76
CA ARG A 51 3.25 10.02 9.20
C ARG A 51 2.67 8.89 10.04
N ALA A 52 1.76 9.20 10.97
CA ALA A 52 1.10 8.18 11.78
C ALA A 52 0.21 7.25 10.94
N MET A 53 -0.46 7.78 9.92
CA MET A 53 -1.26 6.98 8.99
C MET A 53 -0.40 6.13 8.06
N GLU A 54 0.73 6.66 7.57
CA GLU A 54 1.70 5.91 6.77
C GLU A 54 2.37 4.79 7.55
N ALA A 55 2.57 4.94 8.86
CA ALA A 55 3.17 3.89 9.71
C ALA A 55 2.32 2.60 9.76
N VAL A 56 1.03 2.68 9.42
CA VAL A 56 0.14 1.52 9.32
C VAL A 56 0.31 0.77 8.00
N ILE A 57 0.82 1.45 6.97
CA ILE A 57 0.98 0.91 5.62
C ILE A 57 2.29 0.10 5.61
N PRO A 58 2.24 -1.20 5.26
CA PRO A 58 3.46 -1.98 5.11
C PRO A 58 4.38 -1.37 4.05
N PRO A 59 5.71 -1.34 4.26
CA PRO A 59 6.64 -0.78 3.29
C PRO A 59 6.59 -1.49 1.93
N ASP A 60 6.14 -2.75 1.90
CA ASP A 60 6.00 -3.58 0.70
C ASP A 60 4.79 -3.19 -0.18
N PHE A 61 3.79 -2.52 0.41
CA PHE A 61 2.50 -2.25 -0.24
C PHE A 61 2.60 -1.39 -1.51
N MET A 62 3.59 -0.50 -1.56
CA MET A 62 3.92 0.23 -2.78
C MET A 62 5.41 0.09 -3.06
N THR A 63 5.82 -1.14 -3.40
CA THR A 63 6.95 -1.27 -4.31
C THR A 63 6.56 -0.54 -5.58
N ASP A 64 7.17 0.63 -5.76
CA ASP A 64 6.98 1.52 -6.89
C ASP A 64 7.06 0.71 -8.20
N PRO A 65 6.14 0.82 -9.16
CA PRO A 65 6.26 0.08 -10.42
C PRO A 65 7.55 0.45 -11.19
N VAL A 66 8.15 1.63 -10.94
CA VAL A 66 9.48 2.00 -11.43
C VAL A 66 10.59 1.29 -10.64
N ALA A 67 10.43 1.11 -9.32
CA ALA A 67 11.36 0.31 -8.53
C ALA A 67 11.28 -1.19 -8.87
N LEU A 68 10.07 -1.72 -9.15
CA LEU A 68 9.88 -3.10 -9.57
C LEU A 68 10.44 -3.33 -10.99
N ALA A 69 10.27 -2.37 -11.92
CA ALA A 69 10.89 -2.39 -13.24
C ALA A 69 12.41 -2.22 -13.21
N ALA A 70 12.96 -1.51 -12.20
CA ALA A 70 14.39 -1.40 -11.97
C ALA A 70 14.97 -2.60 -11.21
N SER A 71 14.13 -3.36 -10.49
CA SER A 71 14.49 -4.59 -9.77
C SER A 71 14.36 -5.87 -10.59
N ASP A 72 14.14 -5.78 -11.91
CA ASP A 72 14.23 -6.90 -12.87
C ASP A 72 15.68 -7.40 -13.12
N LEU A 73 16.54 -7.25 -12.11
CA LEU A 73 17.83 -7.94 -11.98
C LEU A 73 17.66 -9.20 -11.11
N SER A 74 16.67 -10.02 -11.43
CA SER A 74 16.71 -11.47 -11.18
C SER A 74 15.53 -12.20 -11.83
N ALA A 75 15.69 -12.49 -13.11
CA ALA A 75 15.16 -13.72 -13.68
C ALA A 75 16.27 -14.38 -14.52
N PRO A 76 16.37 -15.72 -14.65
CA PRO A 76 15.55 -16.78 -14.04
C PRO A 76 16.40 -17.93 -13.47
N LEU A 77 16.14 -18.41 -12.25
CA LEU A 77 16.62 -19.74 -11.85
C LEU A 77 15.55 -20.56 -11.12
N LEU A 78 15.15 -21.62 -11.84
CA LEU A 78 14.83 -22.96 -11.35
C LEU A 78 13.35 -23.36 -11.26
N GLY A 79 12.97 -24.31 -12.14
CA GLY A 79 11.87 -25.22 -11.84
C GLY A 79 11.29 -25.96 -13.06
N LYS A 80 11.97 -26.98 -13.58
CA LYS A 80 11.26 -28.03 -14.34
C LYS A 80 10.38 -28.83 -13.36
N PRO A 81 9.16 -29.21 -13.74
CA PRO A 81 8.61 -30.48 -13.29
C PRO A 81 8.39 -31.44 -14.47
N ARG A 82 8.85 -32.67 -14.27
CA ARG A 82 8.64 -33.85 -15.11
C ARG A 82 7.16 -34.25 -15.17
N GLY A 83 6.70 -34.61 -16.38
CA GLY A 83 6.07 -35.91 -16.61
C GLY A 83 4.57 -35.96 -16.93
N LYS A 84 4.21 -36.43 -18.14
CA LYS A 84 3.31 -37.59 -18.30
C LYS A 84 3.47 -38.25 -19.68
N ARG A 85 3.84 -39.53 -19.67
CA ARG A 85 3.71 -40.45 -20.82
C ARG A 85 2.27 -40.48 -21.32
N ARG A 86 2.06 -40.53 -22.64
CA ARG A 86 1.13 -41.48 -23.28
C ARG A 86 1.56 -41.74 -24.73
N ARG A 87 1.72 -43.04 -25.03
CA ARG A 87 1.87 -43.62 -26.37
C ARG A 87 0.55 -43.51 -27.12
N ALA A 88 0.62 -43.27 -28.43
CA ALA A 88 -0.01 -44.10 -29.46
C ALA A 88 0.79 -43.87 -30.75
#